data_AF-A0A2S2PIE5-F1
#
_entry.id   AF-A0A2S2PIE5-F1
#
_cell.length_a   1.000
_cell.length_b   1.000
_cell.length_c   1.000
_cell.angle_alpha   90.00
_cell.angle_beta   90.00
_cell.angle_gamma   90.00
#
_symmetry.space_group_name_H-M   'P 1'
#
loop_
_entity.id
_entity.type
_entity.pdbx_description
1 polymer ?
#
loop_
_entity_poly.entity_id
_entity_poly.type
_entity_poly.pdbx_seq_one_letter_code
_entity_poly.pdbx_strand_id
1 'polypeptide(L)'
;MGYLFTVTWITAFVMVIVHDRVPDMKKYPPLPDIFLDNVPYIPWAFHMCELTGTVLCFVWLAVLVFHKHRFILLRRFFALSGTVFLLRCITMIITSLSVPGTHLECTPRKKPAYLDDGNFLGEMVYKMQQAYVIWRGAGMSIQGVRTCGDYMFSGHTVALTMLNFFITEYTPRDIYL
;
A
#
# COMPACT_ATOMS: atom_id res chain seq x y z
N MET A 1 10.90 -9.78 -13.94
CA MET A 1 11.26 -8.99 -12.75
C MET A 1 11.05 -7.49 -12.97
N GLY A 2 11.46 -6.92 -14.12
CA GLY A 2 11.22 -5.50 -14.43
C GLY A 2 9.77 -5.03 -14.27
N TYR A 3 8.78 -5.86 -14.62
CA TYR A 3 7.35 -5.54 -14.47
C TYR A 3 6.96 -5.09 -13.06
N LEU A 4 7.33 -5.85 -12.02
CA LEU A 4 6.99 -5.50 -10.64
C LEU A 4 7.67 -4.19 -10.21
N PHE A 5 8.92 -3.99 -10.60
CA PHE A 5 9.63 -2.74 -10.30
C PHE A 5 8.94 -1.53 -10.94
N THR A 6 8.56 -1.63 -12.21
CA THR A 6 7.81 -0.57 -12.88
C THR A 6 6.46 -0.33 -12.21
N VAL A 7 5.70 -1.37 -11.88
CA VAL A 7 4.38 -1.22 -11.23
C VAL A 7 4.50 -0.65 -9.82
N THR A 8 5.46 -1.09 -9.01
CA THR A 8 5.64 -0.54 -7.65
C THR A 8 6.06 0.93 -7.69
N TRP A 9 6.83 1.33 -8.70
CA TRP A 9 7.19 2.73 -8.93
C TRP A 9 5.97 3.56 -9.34
N ILE A 10 5.15 3.06 -10.28
CA ILE A 10 3.87 3.66 -10.64
C ILE A 10 2.98 3.78 -9.41
N THR A 11 2.90 2.73 -8.58
CA THR A 11 2.10 2.72 -7.35
C THR A 11 2.55 3.84 -6.41
N ALA A 12 3.85 3.98 -6.16
CA ALA A 12 4.36 5.03 -5.30
C ALA A 12 4.03 6.43 -5.83
N PHE A 13 4.13 6.64 -7.14
CA PHE A 13 3.77 7.90 -7.78
C PHE A 13 2.26 8.20 -7.71
N VAL A 14 1.42 7.20 -7.99
CA VAL A 14 -0.04 7.32 -7.87
C VAL A 14 -0.46 7.62 -6.43
N MET A 15 0.18 6.99 -5.44
CA MET A 15 -0.07 7.28 -4.02
C MET A 15 0.24 8.75 -3.65
N VAL A 16 1.24 9.37 -4.27
CA VAL A 16 1.49 10.82 -4.10
C VAL A 16 0.36 11.64 -4.70
N ILE A 17 -0.05 11.34 -5.93
CA ILE A 17 -1.13 12.06 -6.63
C ILE A 17 -2.45 11.97 -5.87
N VAL A 18 -2.84 10.76 -5.47
CA VAL A 18 -4.13 10.52 -4.83
C VAL A 18 -4.15 11.17 -3.45
N HIS A 19 -3.01 11.16 -2.73
CA HIS A 19 -2.89 11.89 -1.46
C HIS A 19 -3.08 13.40 -1.61
N ASP A 20 -2.56 14.01 -2.68
CA ASP A 20 -2.75 15.44 -2.96
C ASP A 20 -4.20 15.77 -3.37
N ARG A 21 -4.96 14.77 -3.86
CA ARG A 21 -6.36 14.90 -4.29
C ARG A 21 -7.37 14.55 -3.19
N VAL A 22 -6.91 14.25 -1.97
CA VAL A 22 -7.80 13.93 -0.84
C VAL A 22 -8.70 15.15 -0.55
N PRO A 23 -10.03 14.98 -0.55
CA PRO A 23 -10.95 16.08 -0.23
C PRO A 23 -10.75 16.54 1.23
N ASP A 24 -11.00 17.83 1.49
CA ASP A 24 -10.90 18.38 2.84
C ASP A 24 -11.84 17.64 3.80
N MET A 25 -11.26 17.03 4.83
CA MET A 25 -11.96 16.25 5.85
C MET A 25 -12.99 17.09 6.63
N LYS A 26 -12.82 18.42 6.69
CA LYS A 26 -13.80 19.31 7.34
C LYS A 26 -15.07 19.50 6.50
N LYS A 27 -14.95 19.42 5.18
CA LYS A 27 -16.06 19.63 4.25
C LYS A 27 -16.79 18.32 3.92
N TYR A 28 -16.04 17.22 3.86
CA TYR A 28 -16.57 15.89 3.52
C TYR A 28 -16.25 14.90 4.65
N PRO A 29 -17.21 14.66 5.57
CA PRO A 29 -17.01 13.72 6.66
C PRO A 29 -16.87 12.26 6.15
N PRO A 30 -16.43 11.32 7.01
CA PRO A 30 -16.36 9.91 6.68
C PRO A 30 -17.70 9.37 6.19
N LEU A 31 -17.65 8.34 5.35
CA LEU A 31 -18.86 7.65 4.93
C LEU A 31 -19.54 7.01 6.16
N PRO A 32 -20.87 7.15 6.32
CA PRO A 32 -21.58 6.50 7.41
C PRO A 32 -21.52 4.99 7.21
N ASP A 33 -20.85 4.30 8.12
CA ASP A 33 -20.71 2.85 8.12
C ASP A 33 -21.27 2.30 9.43
N ILE A 34 -22.39 1.59 9.32
CA ILE A 34 -23.14 1.03 10.45
C ILE A 34 -22.24 0.14 11.33
N PHE A 35 -21.28 -0.58 10.73
CA PHE A 35 -20.40 -1.44 11.50
C PHE A 35 -19.39 -0.61 12.30
N LEU A 36 -18.78 0.40 11.68
CA LEU A 36 -17.80 1.26 12.34
C LEU A 36 -18.42 2.17 13.42
N ASP A 37 -19.69 2.53 13.29
CA ASP A 37 -20.42 3.29 14.33
C ASP A 37 -20.66 2.46 15.61
N ASN A 38 -20.69 1.13 15.50
CA ASN A 38 -20.96 0.22 16.62
C ASN A 38 -19.70 -0.42 17.22
N VAL A 39 -18.52 -0.24 16.60
CA VAL A 39 -17.27 -0.88 17.03
C VAL A 39 -16.30 0.17 17.55
N PRO A 40 -15.76 0.02 18.78
CA PRO A 40 -14.77 0.95 19.30
C PRO A 40 -13.49 0.90 18.46
N TYR A 41 -12.87 2.06 18.26
CA TYR A 41 -11.63 2.18 17.52
C TYR A 41 -10.48 1.39 18.17
N ILE A 42 -9.75 0.63 17.35
CA ILE A 42 -8.64 -0.23 17.78
C ILE A 42 -7.31 0.31 17.21
N PRO A 43 -6.52 1.09 17.96
CA PRO A 43 -5.31 1.75 17.45
C PRO A 43 -4.19 0.77 17.11
N TRP A 44 -4.13 -0.39 17.77
CA TRP A 44 -3.07 -1.37 17.54
C TRP A 44 -3.31 -2.27 16.32
N ALA A 45 -4.53 -2.28 15.76
CA ALA A 45 -4.89 -3.19 14.67
C ALA A 45 -3.99 -2.99 13.43
N PHE A 46 -3.62 -1.74 13.14
CA PHE A 46 -2.76 -1.43 12.01
C PHE A 46 -1.34 -2.00 12.21
N HIS A 47 -0.75 -1.84 13.39
CA HIS A 47 0.56 -2.38 13.71
C HIS A 47 0.58 -3.91 13.68
N MET A 48 -0.50 -4.56 14.13
CA MET A 48 -0.62 -6.02 14.07
C MET A 48 -0.69 -6.51 12.61
N CYS A 49 -1.33 -5.75 11.73
CA CYS A 49 -1.39 -6.06 10.29
C CYS A 49 0.01 -6.02 9.65
N GLU A 50 0.79 -4.99 9.93
CA GLU A 50 2.18 -4.87 9.43
C GLU A 50 3.09 -5.97 9.99
N LEU A 51 2.96 -6.29 11.29
CA LEU A 51 3.70 -7.39 11.92
C LEU A 51 3.35 -8.73 11.26
N THR A 52 2.05 -9.01 11.09
CA THR A 52 1.58 -10.24 10.46
C THR A 52 2.09 -10.35 9.02
N GLY A 53 2.05 -9.24 8.25
CA GLY A 53 2.58 -9.20 6.88
C GLY A 53 4.08 -9.47 6.82
N THR A 54 4.82 -8.93 7.78
CA THR A 54 6.27 -9.17 7.92
C THR A 54 6.55 -10.63 8.22
N VAL A 55 5.82 -11.25 9.16
CA VAL A 55 5.96 -12.68 9.50
C VAL A 55 5.65 -13.57 8.29
N LEU A 56 4.54 -13.32 7.59
CA LEU A 56 4.18 -14.09 6.38
C LEU A 56 5.23 -13.91 5.28
N CYS A 57 5.80 -12.72 5.13
CA CYS A 57 6.89 -12.49 4.18
C CYS A 57 8.11 -13.37 4.52
N PHE A 58 8.50 -13.47 5.79
CA PHE A 58 9.59 -14.36 6.22
C PHE A 58 9.29 -15.84 5.95
N VAL A 59 8.07 -16.30 6.24
CA VAL A 59 7.64 -17.68 5.95
C VAL A 59 7.70 -17.96 4.45
N TRP A 60 7.20 -17.04 3.62
CA TRP A 60 7.27 -17.15 2.17
C TRP A 60 8.72 -17.21 1.66
N LEU A 61 9.63 -16.39 2.20
CA LEU A 61 11.05 -16.44 1.86
C LEU A 61 11.67 -17.79 2.24
N ALA A 62 11.31 -18.35 3.40
CA ALA A 62 11.77 -19.68 3.80
C ALA A 62 11.30 -20.75 2.80
N VAL A 63 10.01 -20.77 2.44
CA VAL A 63 9.46 -21.68 1.41
C VAL A 63 10.23 -21.53 0.10
N LEU A 64 10.48 -20.30 -0.36
CA LEU A 64 11.26 -20.05 -1.57
C LEU A 64 12.70 -20.58 -1.52
N VAL A 65 13.36 -20.52 -0.36
CA VAL A 65 14.73 -21.03 -0.19
C VAL A 65 14.77 -22.55 -0.28
N PHE A 66 13.82 -23.25 0.35
CA PHE A 66 13.77 -24.71 0.37
C PHE A 66 13.14 -25.32 -0.89
N HIS A 67 12.38 -24.56 -1.69
CA HIS A 67 11.70 -25.08 -2.86
C HIS A 67 12.63 -25.24 -4.08
N LYS A 68 12.69 -26.45 -4.66
CA LYS A 68 13.56 -26.81 -5.81
C LYS A 68 13.40 -25.86 -7.01
N HIS A 69 12.17 -25.43 -7.30
CA HIS A 69 11.84 -24.55 -8.44
C HIS A 69 11.72 -23.06 -8.08
N ARG A 70 12.50 -22.56 -7.12
CA ARG A 70 12.44 -21.18 -6.59
C ARG A 70 12.26 -20.06 -7.63
N PHE A 71 12.96 -20.13 -8.77
CA PHE A 71 12.85 -19.11 -9.82
C PHE A 71 11.51 -19.13 -10.56
N ILE A 72 10.84 -20.28 -10.66
CA ILE A 72 9.51 -20.37 -11.28
C ILE A 72 8.48 -19.74 -10.34
N LEU A 73 8.54 -20.06 -9.05
CA LEU A 73 7.67 -19.49 -8.02
C LEU A 73 7.83 -17.98 -7.94
N LEU A 74 9.09 -17.50 -7.88
CA LEU A 74 9.39 -16.08 -7.80
C LEU A 74 8.85 -15.29 -9.01
N ARG A 75 8.97 -15.85 -10.22
CA ARG A 75 8.39 -15.23 -11.43
C ARG A 75 6.87 -15.14 -11.36
N ARG A 76 6.19 -16.19 -10.88
CA ARG A 76 4.72 -16.20 -10.71
C ARG A 76 4.28 -15.19 -9.67
N PHE A 77 4.94 -15.17 -8.51
CA PHE A 77 4.65 -14.23 -7.43
C PHE A 77 4.80 -12.79 -7.90
N PHE A 78 5.89 -12.45 -8.59
CA PHE A 78 6.10 -11.09 -9.10
C PHE A 78 5.13 -10.70 -10.21
N ALA A 79 4.72 -11.63 -11.08
CA ALA A 79 3.73 -11.37 -12.12
C ALA A 79 2.35 -11.10 -11.50
N LEU A 80 1.87 -11.98 -10.62
CA LEU A 80 0.57 -11.81 -9.97
C LEU A 80 0.54 -10.58 -9.07
N SER A 81 1.60 -10.34 -8.28
CA SER A 81 1.68 -9.15 -7.44
C SER A 81 1.64 -7.89 -8.29
N GLY A 82 2.45 -7.82 -9.35
CA GLY A 82 2.42 -6.67 -10.27
C GLY A 82 1.03 -6.40 -10.85
N THR A 83 0.30 -7.43 -11.30
CA THR A 83 -1.03 -7.24 -11.87
C THR A 83 -2.03 -6.69 -10.85
N VAL A 84 -2.04 -7.21 -9.62
CA VAL A 84 -2.97 -6.74 -8.58
C VAL A 84 -2.62 -5.31 -8.13
N PHE A 85 -1.34 -4.99 -7.97
CA PHE A 85 -0.92 -3.62 -7.64
C PHE A 85 -1.20 -2.63 -8.78
N LEU A 86 -1.13 -3.06 -10.04
CA LEU A 86 -1.52 -2.22 -11.17
C LEU A 86 -3.03 -1.93 -11.17
N LEU A 87 -3.85 -2.96 -10.94
CA LEU A 87 -5.31 -2.79 -10.82
C LEU A 87 -5.66 -1.84 -9.68
N ARG A 88 -4.97 -1.98 -8.55
CA ARG A 88 -5.05 -1.06 -7.40
C ARG A 88 -4.72 0.39 -7.77
N CYS A 89 -3.70 0.63 -8.58
CA CYS A 89 -3.39 1.97 -9.08
C CYS A 89 -4.54 2.56 -9.89
N ILE A 90 -5.10 1.77 -10.82
CA ILE A 90 -6.22 2.20 -11.67
C ILE A 90 -7.42 2.57 -10.81
N THR A 91 -7.78 1.74 -9.83
CA THR A 91 -8.93 1.98 -8.94
C THR A 91 -8.76 3.23 -8.09
N MET A 92 -7.55 3.50 -7.58
CA MET A 92 -7.29 4.71 -6.79
C MET A 92 -7.31 5.99 -7.62
N ILE A 93 -6.84 5.94 -8.87
CA ILE A 93 -6.90 7.11 -9.78
C ILE A 93 -8.35 7.45 -10.10
N ILE A 94 -9.16 6.44 -10.38
CA ILE A 94 -10.57 6.61 -10.77
C ILE A 94 -11.43 6.98 -9.55
N THR A 95 -11.09 6.47 -8.37
CA THR A 95 -11.95 6.56 -7.18
C THR A 95 -11.31 7.40 -6.07
N SER A 96 -11.74 8.65 -5.94
CA SER A 96 -11.40 9.51 -4.80
C SER A 96 -12.49 9.40 -3.72
N LEU A 97 -12.22 8.67 -2.63
CA LEU A 97 -13.13 8.57 -1.49
C LEU A 97 -12.71 9.46 -0.32
N SER A 98 -13.69 9.83 0.49
CA SER A 98 -13.45 10.45 1.79
C SER A 98 -12.71 9.49 2.73
N VAL A 99 -11.98 10.08 3.67
CA VAL A 99 -11.23 9.33 4.69
C VAL A 99 -12.24 8.56 5.57
N PRO A 100 -12.02 7.26 5.85
CA PRO A 100 -12.94 6.41 6.60
C PRO A 100 -13.00 6.75 8.09
N GLY A 101 -12.19 7.69 8.59
CA GLY A 101 -12.24 8.10 9.99
C GLY A 101 -11.50 9.41 10.27
N THR A 102 -12.00 10.13 11.27
CA THR A 102 -11.42 11.38 11.78
C THR A 102 -10.17 11.16 12.64
N HIS A 103 -9.90 9.92 13.03
CA HIS A 103 -8.77 9.52 13.89
C HIS A 103 -7.44 9.41 13.14
N LEU A 104 -7.45 9.40 11.80
CA LEU A 104 -6.24 9.49 11.00
C LEU A 104 -5.91 10.96 10.75
N GLU A 105 -4.81 11.43 11.33
CA GLU A 105 -4.27 12.76 11.04
C GLU A 105 -3.68 12.82 9.62
N CYS A 106 -4.55 13.11 8.66
CA CYS A 106 -4.17 13.37 7.29
C CYS A 106 -3.84 14.85 7.12
N THR A 107 -2.60 15.23 7.49
CA THR A 107 -2.12 16.57 7.16
C THR A 107 -1.81 16.64 5.67
N PRO A 108 -2.41 17.58 4.90
CA PRO A 108 -2.00 17.80 3.52
C PRO A 108 -0.50 18.11 3.52
N ARG A 109 0.25 17.43 2.64
CA ARG A 109 1.70 17.64 2.54
C ARG A 109 1.96 19.12 2.23
N LYS A 110 2.63 19.80 3.16
CA LYS A 110 3.02 21.20 2.98
C LYS A 110 3.98 21.27 1.80
N LYS A 111 3.54 21.83 0.67
CA LYS A 111 4.46 22.24 -0.40
C LYS A 111 5.42 23.27 0.22
N PRO A 112 6.75 23.13 0.04
CA PRO A 112 7.68 24.12 0.55
C PRO A 112 7.39 25.47 -0.12
N ALA A 113 7.37 26.55 0.66
CA ALA A 113 6.92 27.88 0.22
C ALA A 113 7.67 28.46 -0.99
N TYR A 114 8.89 27.98 -1.27
CA TYR A 114 9.68 28.34 -2.44
C TYR A 114 9.16 27.74 -3.77
N LEU A 115 8.33 26.69 -3.71
CA LEU A 115 7.74 26.02 -4.89
C LEU A 115 6.39 26.61 -5.32
N ASP A 116 5.95 27.70 -4.69
CA ASP A 116 4.72 28.44 -5.08
C ASP A 116 4.93 29.30 -6.34
N ASP A 117 6.19 29.53 -6.72
CA ASP A 117 6.62 30.27 -7.91
C ASP A 117 6.49 29.42 -9.19
N GLY A 118 5.28 28.98 -9.56
CA GLY A 118 4.86 28.54 -10.92
C GLY A 118 5.68 27.49 -11.68
N ASN A 119 6.77 26.97 -11.11
CA ASN A 119 7.78 26.17 -11.78
C ASN A 119 7.34 24.71 -11.76
N PHE A 120 6.60 24.33 -12.79
CA PHE A 120 6.10 22.96 -13.02
C PHE A 120 7.18 21.88 -12.82
N LEU A 121 8.42 22.17 -13.25
CA LEU A 121 9.56 21.26 -13.11
C LEU A 121 9.90 20.98 -11.63
N GLY A 122 9.85 22.02 -10.78
CA GLY A 122 10.12 21.90 -9.35
C GLY A 122 9.02 21.11 -8.62
N GLU A 123 7.76 21.30 -9.01
CA GLU A 123 6.65 20.51 -8.46
C GLU A 123 6.77 19.03 -8.82
N MET A 124 7.13 18.72 -10.06
CA MET A 124 7.38 17.35 -10.51
C MET A 124 8.54 16.69 -9.75
N VAL A 125 9.65 17.40 -9.57
CA VAL A 125 10.82 16.90 -8.82
C VAL A 125 10.45 16.61 -7.37
N TYR A 126 9.70 17.50 -6.71
CA TYR A 126 9.22 17.28 -5.35
C TYR A 126 8.33 16.04 -5.24
N LYS A 127 7.36 15.88 -6.16
CA LYS A 127 6.50 14.68 -6.20
C LYS A 127 7.30 13.40 -6.43
N MET A 128 8.31 13.42 -7.30
CA MET A 128 9.22 12.29 -7.50
C MET A 128 10.02 11.95 -6.25
N GLN A 129 10.54 12.95 -5.53
CA GLN A 129 11.26 12.74 -4.28
C GLN A 129 10.36 12.10 -3.21
N GLN A 130 9.10 12.54 -3.11
CA GLN A 130 8.13 11.94 -2.20
C GLN A 130 7.76 10.51 -2.61
N ALA A 131 7.54 10.27 -3.91
CA ALA A 131 7.29 8.92 -4.43
C ALA A 131 8.47 7.99 -4.10
N TYR A 132 9.70 8.48 -4.21
CA TYR A 132 10.89 7.73 -3.85
C TYR A 132 10.94 7.39 -2.35
N VAL A 133 10.58 8.32 -1.46
CA VAL A 133 10.50 8.05 -0.02
C VAL A 133 9.46 6.96 0.29
N ILE A 134 8.26 7.06 -0.32
CA ILE A 134 7.20 6.05 -0.19
C ILE A 134 7.65 4.69 -0.71
N TRP A 135 8.29 4.67 -1.88
CA TRP A 135 8.78 3.45 -2.51
C TRP A 135 9.88 2.77 -1.69
N ARG A 136 10.83 3.53 -1.14
CA ARG A 136 11.86 3.02 -0.22
C ARG A 136 11.23 2.45 1.04
N GLY A 137 10.19 3.10 1.56
CA GLY A 137 9.45 2.67 2.73
C GLY A 137 8.43 1.56 2.49
N ALA A 138 8.37 0.99 1.28
CA ALA A 138 7.35 0.01 0.84
C ALA A 138 5.89 0.40 1.16
N GLY A 139 5.60 1.69 1.40
CA GLY A 139 4.30 2.18 1.86
C GLY A 139 3.89 1.78 3.29
N MET A 140 4.82 1.33 4.14
CA MET A 140 4.54 0.93 5.53
C MET A 140 4.51 2.14 6.48
N SER A 141 3.52 2.18 7.39
CA SER A 141 3.44 3.22 8.42
C SER A 141 4.52 3.07 9.49
N ILE A 142 5.03 1.86 9.74
CA ILE A 142 6.20 1.65 10.63
C ILE A 142 7.43 2.42 10.15
N GLN A 143 7.58 2.62 8.84
CA GLN A 143 8.69 3.40 8.26
C GLN A 143 8.37 4.90 8.16
N GLY A 144 7.31 5.36 8.83
CA GLY A 144 6.90 6.77 8.89
C GLY A 144 6.11 7.24 7.66
N VAL A 145 5.74 6.33 6.75
CA VAL A 145 4.97 6.68 5.56
C VAL A 145 3.48 6.62 5.89
N ARG A 146 2.85 7.77 6.13
CA ARG A 146 1.39 7.88 6.24
C ARG A 146 0.82 8.42 4.94
N THR A 147 -0.01 7.62 4.28
CA THR A 147 -0.71 7.96 3.05
C THR A 147 -2.21 7.92 3.28
N CYS A 148 -2.88 8.97 2.81
CA CYS A 148 -4.31 9.17 3.03
C CYS A 148 -5.17 9.02 1.77
N GLY A 149 -4.59 8.51 0.69
CA GLY A 149 -5.28 8.40 -0.59
C GLY A 149 -5.96 7.06 -0.82
N ASP A 150 -5.69 6.04 0.00
CA ASP A 150 -6.06 4.66 -0.34
C ASP A 150 -6.75 3.93 0.80
N TYR A 151 -8.07 4.10 0.85
CA TYR A 151 -8.91 3.51 1.90
C TYR A 151 -9.87 2.44 1.41
N MET A 152 -10.13 2.37 0.09
CA MET A 152 -11.02 1.35 -0.48
C MET A 152 -10.28 0.03 -0.75
N PHE A 153 -9.02 0.10 -1.19
CA PHE A 153 -8.27 -1.08 -1.61
C PHE A 153 -6.92 -1.17 -0.89
N SER A 154 -6.95 -1.69 0.34
CA SER A 154 -5.78 -1.81 1.21
C SER A 154 -4.67 -2.68 0.62
N GLY A 155 -3.48 -2.11 0.50
CA GLY A 155 -2.27 -2.82 0.09
C GLY A 155 -1.83 -3.91 1.05
N HIS A 156 -2.06 -3.70 2.34
CA HIS A 156 -1.73 -4.69 3.36
C HIS A 156 -2.60 -5.93 3.17
N THR A 157 -3.90 -5.76 2.91
CA THR A 157 -4.80 -6.89 2.65
C THR A 157 -4.39 -7.66 1.40
N VAL A 158 -4.02 -6.96 0.32
CA VAL A 158 -3.50 -7.59 -0.90
C VAL A 158 -2.21 -8.37 -0.64
N ALA A 159 -1.27 -7.78 0.09
CA ALA A 159 0.00 -8.43 0.40
C ALA A 159 -0.21 -9.67 1.28
N LEU A 160 -1.01 -9.55 2.34
CA LEU A 160 -1.34 -10.65 3.25
C LEU A 160 -2.03 -11.81 2.52
N THR A 161 -3.05 -11.52 1.72
CA THR A 161 -3.80 -12.55 0.99
C THR A 161 -2.93 -13.23 -0.06
N MET A 162 -2.13 -12.46 -0.80
CA MET A 162 -1.20 -13.03 -1.79
C MET A 162 -0.15 -13.92 -1.11
N LEU A 163 0.49 -13.46 -0.04
CA LEU A 163 1.46 -14.24 0.71
C LEU A 163 0.82 -15.53 1.25
N ASN A 164 -0.37 -15.44 1.85
CA ASN A 164 -1.07 -16.60 2.40
C ASN A 164 -1.38 -17.66 1.33
N PHE A 165 -1.93 -17.27 0.17
CA PHE A 165 -2.21 -18.21 -0.91
C PHE A 165 -0.94 -18.86 -1.46
N PHE A 166 0.13 -18.10 -1.63
CA PHE A 166 1.40 -18.65 -2.11
C PHE A 166 2.05 -19.60 -1.10
N ILE A 167 2.04 -19.26 0.18
CA ILE A 167 2.56 -20.15 1.23
C ILE A 167 1.76 -21.45 1.25
N THR A 168 0.42 -21.37 1.23
CA THR A 168 -0.46 -22.55 1.29
C THR A 168 -0.30 -23.44 0.05
N GLU A 169 -0.17 -22.86 -1.13
CA GLU A 169 -0.05 -23.62 -2.38
C GLU A 169 1.31 -24.34 -2.52
N TYR A 170 2.39 -23.72 -2.03
CA TYR A 170 3.76 -24.19 -2.25
C TYR A 170 4.41 -24.88 -1.03
N THR A 171 3.67 -25.03 0.06
CA THR A 171 4.12 -25.77 1.25
C THR A 171 3.55 -27.19 1.24
N PRO A 172 4.30 -28.23 1.67
CA PRO A 172 3.82 -29.61 1.71
C PRO A 172 2.55 -29.75 2.57
N ARG A 173 1.57 -30.50 2.07
CA ARG A 173 0.29 -30.74 2.77
C ARG A 173 0.48 -31.48 4.10
N ASP A 174 1.56 -32.24 4.24
CA ASP A 174 1.90 -32.98 5.46
C ASP A 174 2.27 -32.09 6.66
N ILE A 175 2.48 -30.78 6.43
CA ILE A 175 2.77 -29.80 7.50
C ILE A 175 1.47 -29.13 8.01
N TYR A 176 0.36 -29.25 7.26
CA TYR A 176 -0.92 -28.63 7.56
C TYR A 176 -1.98 -29.58 8.17
N LEU A 177 -1.73 -30.89 8.14
CA LEU A 177 -2.59 -31.95 8.70
C LEU A 177 -1.93 -32.56 9.95
#